data_AF-I1BI51-F1
#
_entry.id   AF-I1BI51-F1
#
_cell.length_a   1.000
_cell.length_b   1.000
_cell.length_c   1.000
_cell.angle_alpha   90.00
_cell.angle_beta   90.00
_cell.angle_gamma   90.00
#
_symmetry.space_group_name_H-M   'P 1'
#
loop_
_entity.id
_entity.type
_entity.pdbx_description
1 polymer ?
#
loop_
_entity_poly.entity_id
_entity_poly.type
_entity_poly.pdbx_seq_one_letter_code
_entity_poly.pdbx_strand_id
1 'polypeptide(L)'
;MQSLKKSIDVFKALFNNTLVLLLIAFTLATGVLADPACDKNAILKIVPQRKLGRNISGRFEIVAGKQANLISERALKSAFELCFFEKGSCNVHKSSMTFECYTTYEWRSVGWIGRGDVEFDCRNGRLHHCYSCQWGSA
;
A
#
# COMPACT_ATOMS: atom_id res chain seq x y z
N MET A 1 -63.65 17.40 14.84
CA MET A 1 -62.82 16.94 13.70
C MET A 1 -61.44 17.62 13.58
N GLN A 2 -61.19 18.82 14.12
CA GLN A 2 -59.88 19.50 13.99
C GLN A 2 -58.73 18.93 14.84
N SER A 3 -59.03 18.26 15.95
CA SER A 3 -58.02 17.70 16.88
C SER A 3 -57.22 16.53 16.26
N LEU A 4 -57.89 15.66 15.51
CA LEU A 4 -57.24 14.48 14.90
C LEU A 4 -56.22 14.86 13.81
N LYS A 5 -56.49 15.94 13.07
CA LYS A 5 -55.66 16.39 11.95
C LYS A 5 -54.31 16.94 12.45
N LYS A 6 -54.32 17.72 13.53
CA LYS A 6 -53.10 18.23 14.19
C LYS A 6 -52.19 17.10 14.70
N SER A 7 -52.76 16.04 15.28
CA SER A 7 -51.97 14.92 15.78
C SER A 7 -51.29 14.12 14.66
N ILE A 8 -51.95 13.99 13.50
CA ILE A 8 -51.40 13.31 12.32
C ILE A 8 -50.26 14.13 11.70
N ASP A 9 -50.38 15.46 11.64
CA ASP A 9 -49.35 16.33 11.08
C ASP A 9 -48.08 16.36 11.96
N VAL A 10 -48.25 16.33 13.29
CA VAL A 10 -47.13 16.20 14.24
C VAL A 10 -46.44 14.84 14.12
N PHE A 11 -47.21 13.76 13.95
CA PHE A 11 -46.65 12.41 13.76
C PHE A 11 -45.83 12.31 12.46
N LYS A 12 -46.31 12.90 11.35
CA LYS A 12 -45.57 12.93 10.08
C LYS A 12 -44.26 13.72 10.18
N ALA A 13 -44.27 14.85 10.88
CA ALA A 13 -43.06 15.66 11.09
C ALA A 13 -42.02 14.90 11.94
N LEU A 14 -42.45 14.20 13.00
CA LEU A 14 -41.58 13.37 13.83
C LEU A 14 -41.02 12.17 13.05
N PHE A 15 -41.84 11.49 12.25
CA PHE A 15 -41.40 10.35 11.44
C PHE A 15 -40.37 10.76 10.38
N ASN A 16 -40.60 11.89 9.69
CA ASN A 16 -39.65 12.40 8.70
C ASN A 16 -38.31 12.80 9.32
N ASN A 17 -38.32 13.47 10.47
CA ASN A 17 -37.08 13.87 11.14
C ASN A 17 -36.28 12.66 11.65
N THR A 18 -36.99 11.62 12.13
CA THR A 18 -36.35 10.38 12.62
C THR A 18 -35.76 9.57 11.47
N LEU A 19 -36.45 9.50 10.32
CA LEU A 19 -35.97 8.84 9.12
C LEU A 19 -34.71 9.52 8.55
N VAL A 20 -34.69 10.86 8.53
CA VAL A 20 -33.53 11.65 8.08
C VAL A 20 -32.34 11.45 9.02
N LEU A 21 -32.55 11.44 10.34
CA LEU A 21 -31.50 11.14 11.32
C LEU A 21 -30.94 9.73 11.17
N LEU A 22 -31.79 8.73 10.91
CA LEU A 22 -31.36 7.36 10.64
C LEU A 22 -30.57 7.25 9.33
N LEU A 23 -30.96 7.96 8.27
CA LEU A 23 -30.21 8.00 7.00
C LEU A 23 -28.84 8.66 7.15
N ILE A 24 -28.72 9.72 7.96
CA ILE A 24 -27.45 10.37 8.27
C ILE A 24 -26.55 9.45 9.12
N ALA A 25 -27.12 8.78 10.13
CA ALA A 25 -26.39 7.81 10.94
C ALA A 25 -25.92 6.60 10.11
N PHE A 26 -26.75 6.13 9.17
CA PHE A 26 -26.40 5.03 8.27
C PHE A 26 -25.29 5.44 7.30
N THR A 27 -25.34 6.64 6.73
CA THR A 27 -24.29 7.16 5.84
C THR A 27 -22.97 7.43 6.57
N LEU A 28 -23.01 7.86 7.84
CA LEU A 28 -21.82 7.96 8.69
C LEU A 28 -21.25 6.59 9.08
N ALA A 29 -22.10 5.59 9.33
CA ALA A 29 -21.68 4.23 9.68
C ALA A 29 -21.18 3.42 8.47
N THR A 30 -21.70 3.69 7.26
CA THR A 30 -21.21 3.09 6.00
C THR A 30 -20.09 3.90 5.36
N GLY A 31 -19.62 4.96 6.00
CA GLY A 31 -18.37 5.62 5.68
C GLY A 31 -17.22 4.65 5.94
N VAL A 32 -17.04 3.69 5.03
CA VAL A 32 -15.80 2.96 4.86
C VAL A 32 -14.78 4.05 4.60
N LEU A 33 -14.07 4.47 5.66
CA LEU A 33 -12.86 5.25 5.52
C LEU A 33 -12.01 4.44 4.56
N ALA A 34 -11.95 4.89 3.30
CA ALA A 34 -11.06 4.30 2.31
C ALA A 34 -9.71 4.28 2.99
N ASP A 35 -9.21 3.07 3.28
CA ASP A 35 -7.96 2.93 4.00
C ASP A 35 -6.95 3.74 3.19
N PRO A 36 -6.32 4.80 3.72
CA PRO A 36 -5.36 5.57 2.96
C PRO A 36 -4.16 4.72 2.48
N ALA A 37 -4.03 3.48 2.98
CA ALA A 37 -3.14 2.44 2.46
C ALA A 37 -3.60 1.83 1.12
N CYS A 38 -4.85 2.00 0.70
CA CYS A 38 -5.45 1.39 -0.48
C CYS A 38 -5.16 2.09 -1.80
N ASP A 39 -5.06 3.42 -1.81
CA ASP A 39 -5.10 4.20 -3.06
C ASP A 39 -3.74 4.56 -3.64
N LYS A 40 -2.63 4.00 -3.12
CA LYS A 40 -1.30 4.43 -3.54
C LYS A 40 -0.35 3.25 -3.77
N ASN A 41 0.10 3.14 -5.02
CA ASN A 41 1.32 2.43 -5.33
C ASN A 41 2.50 3.07 -4.57
N ALA A 42 3.57 2.33 -4.34
CA ALA A 42 4.80 2.85 -3.78
C ALA A 42 5.90 2.81 -4.83
N ILE A 43 6.60 3.93 -5.02
CA ILE A 43 7.78 3.93 -5.87
C ILE A 43 8.98 3.55 -5.00
N LEU A 44 9.60 2.41 -5.34
CA LEU A 44 10.81 1.94 -4.72
C LEU A 44 12.02 2.29 -5.58
N LYS A 45 13.08 2.76 -4.93
CA LYS A 45 14.40 2.93 -5.52
C LYS A 45 15.38 2.05 -4.76
N ILE A 46 16.19 1.30 -5.47
CA ILE A 46 17.14 0.33 -4.94
C ILE A 46 18.54 0.73 -5.42
N VAL A 47 19.46 0.86 -4.47
CA VAL A 47 20.85 1.19 -4.72
C VAL A 47 21.73 0.08 -4.14
N PRO A 48 22.10 -0.91 -4.97
CA PRO A 48 23.14 -1.87 -4.64
C PRO A 48 24.47 -1.17 -4.28
N GLN A 49 25.11 -1.64 -3.22
CA GLN A 49 26.39 -1.09 -2.74
C GLN A 49 27.49 -2.16 -2.74
N ARG A 50 27.12 -3.43 -2.62
CA ARG A 50 28.07 -4.54 -2.55
C ARG A 50 27.53 -5.75 -3.31
N LYS A 51 28.42 -6.42 -4.06
CA LYS A 51 28.20 -7.77 -4.59
C LYS A 51 29.31 -8.70 -4.12
N LEU A 52 28.91 -9.85 -3.58
CA LEU A 52 29.80 -10.97 -3.25
C LEU A 52 29.25 -12.24 -3.89
N GLY A 53 29.84 -12.64 -5.02
CA GLY A 53 29.29 -13.73 -5.82
C GLY A 53 27.86 -13.41 -6.26
N ARG A 54 26.89 -14.18 -5.75
CA ARG A 54 25.45 -14.02 -6.02
C ARG A 54 24.69 -13.23 -4.95
N ASN A 55 25.37 -12.80 -3.89
CA ASN A 55 24.78 -11.96 -2.86
C ASN A 55 24.94 -10.50 -3.25
N ILE A 56 23.84 -9.75 -3.22
CA ILE A 56 23.80 -8.31 -3.46
C ILE A 56 23.20 -7.66 -2.22
N SER A 57 23.88 -6.66 -1.70
CA SER A 57 23.35 -5.85 -0.60
C SER A 57 23.48 -4.36 -0.89
N GLY A 58 22.61 -3.59 -0.25
CA GLY A 58 22.58 -2.15 -0.45
C GLY A 58 21.45 -1.49 0.32
N ARG A 59 21.03 -0.33 -0.19
CA ARG A 59 20.00 0.50 0.40
C ARG A 59 18.79 0.59 -0.50
N PHE A 60 17.64 0.83 0.09
CA PHE A 60 16.44 1.18 -0.65
C PHE A 60 15.80 2.43 -0.10
N GLU A 61 14.99 3.07 -0.93
CA GLU A 61 14.24 4.27 -0.62
C GLU A 61 12.80 4.08 -1.12
N ILE A 62 11.83 4.50 -0.32
CA ILE A 62 10.44 4.67 -0.77
C ILE A 62 10.32 6.14 -1.14
N VAL A 63 10.35 6.44 -2.44
CA VAL A 63 10.51 7.81 -2.94
C VAL A 63 9.19 8.54 -3.15
N ALA A 64 8.09 7.80 -3.29
CA ALA A 64 6.74 8.35 -3.41
C ALA A 64 5.69 7.29 -3.08
N GLY A 65 4.45 7.74 -2.87
CA GLY A 65 3.28 6.86 -2.82
C GLY A 65 2.79 6.54 -1.41
N LYS A 66 2.52 5.25 -1.16
CA LYS A 66 2.05 4.73 0.15
C LYS A 66 2.98 5.18 1.28
N GLN A 67 2.41 5.54 2.44
CA GLN A 67 3.24 5.95 3.58
C GLN A 67 4.17 4.80 3.98
N ALA A 68 5.48 5.08 4.06
CA ALA A 68 6.51 4.07 4.23
C ALA A 68 6.33 3.21 5.50
N ASN A 69 5.79 3.79 6.57
CA ASN A 69 5.48 3.09 7.82
C ASN A 69 4.38 2.03 7.66
N LEU A 70 3.41 2.23 6.76
CA LEU A 70 2.27 1.32 6.53
C LEU A 70 2.62 0.11 5.66
N ILE A 71 3.80 0.09 5.03
CA ILE A 71 4.26 -1.07 4.27
C ILE A 71 4.94 -2.04 5.24
N SER A 72 4.47 -3.29 5.29
CA SER A 72 5.09 -4.31 6.14
C SER A 72 6.43 -4.76 5.55
N GLU A 73 7.36 -5.19 6.42
CA GLU A 73 8.65 -5.73 5.98
C GLU A 73 8.45 -6.98 5.09
N ARG A 74 7.45 -7.80 5.40
CA ARG A 74 7.05 -8.95 4.58
C ARG A 74 6.65 -8.54 3.16
N ALA A 75 5.89 -7.46 3.03
CA ALA A 75 5.46 -6.95 1.73
C ALA A 75 6.63 -6.42 0.91
N LEU A 76 7.52 -5.65 1.55
CA LEU A 76 8.76 -5.20 0.92
C LEU A 76 9.62 -6.39 0.49
N LYS A 77 9.80 -7.40 1.34
CA LYS A 77 10.51 -8.63 1.00
C LYS A 77 9.93 -9.27 -0.27
N SER A 78 8.62 -9.45 -0.35
CA SER A 78 7.98 -9.99 -1.55
C SER A 78 8.21 -9.12 -2.80
N ALA A 79 8.15 -7.79 -2.68
CA ALA A 79 8.45 -6.89 -3.79
C ALA A 79 9.89 -7.06 -4.31
N PHE A 80 10.87 -7.21 -3.41
CA PHE A 80 12.26 -7.38 -3.79
C PHE A 80 12.48 -8.72 -4.48
N GLU A 81 11.97 -9.81 -3.90
CA GLU A 81 12.13 -11.17 -4.41
C GLU A 81 11.46 -11.36 -5.78
N LEU A 82 10.26 -10.81 -5.94
CA LEU A 82 9.43 -11.07 -7.12
C LEU A 82 9.64 -10.06 -8.23
N CYS A 83 10.00 -8.81 -7.91
CA CYS A 83 9.97 -7.72 -8.90
C CYS A 83 11.34 -7.15 -9.22
N PHE A 84 12.21 -7.02 -8.21
CA PHE A 84 13.52 -6.40 -8.43
C PHE A 84 14.63 -7.41 -8.66
N PHE A 85 14.55 -8.60 -8.07
CA PHE A 85 15.58 -9.64 -8.18
C PHE A 85 15.09 -10.92 -8.87
N GLU A 86 13.84 -10.91 -9.36
CA GLU A 86 13.22 -11.93 -10.21
C GLU A 86 13.55 -13.39 -9.79
N LYS A 87 12.99 -13.83 -8.66
CA LYS A 87 13.18 -15.15 -8.02
C LYS A 87 14.51 -15.31 -7.26
N GLY A 88 14.90 -14.25 -6.55
CA GLY A 88 15.89 -14.31 -5.48
C GLY A 88 15.26 -14.62 -4.11
N SER A 89 16.11 -14.81 -3.10
CA SER A 89 15.70 -14.79 -1.68
C SER A 89 16.25 -13.52 -1.06
N CYS A 90 15.39 -12.71 -0.44
CA CYS A 90 15.79 -11.42 0.12
C CYS A 90 15.48 -11.33 1.61
N ASN A 91 16.39 -10.68 2.32
CA ASN A 91 16.15 -10.10 3.62
C ASN A 91 16.06 -8.59 3.45
N VAL A 92 14.98 -8.01 3.96
CA VAL A 92 14.75 -6.57 3.92
C VAL A 92 14.62 -6.11 5.36
N HIS A 93 15.32 -5.06 5.73
CA HIS A 93 15.25 -4.46 7.06
C HIS A 93 14.66 -3.06 6.93
N LYS A 94 13.36 -2.91 7.26
CA LYS A 94 12.66 -1.64 7.06
C LYS A 94 13.22 -0.52 7.93
N SER A 95 13.64 -0.82 9.16
CA SER A 95 14.16 0.17 10.10
C SER A 95 15.46 0.83 9.62
N SER A 96 16.36 0.05 9.02
CA SER A 96 17.64 0.54 8.48
C SER A 96 17.58 0.89 6.99
N MET A 97 16.45 0.63 6.32
CA MET A 97 16.27 0.83 4.87
C MET A 97 17.34 0.09 4.04
N THR A 98 17.67 -1.13 4.46
CA THR A 98 18.67 -1.99 3.82
C THR A 98 18.07 -3.28 3.30
N PHE A 99 18.73 -3.87 2.32
CA PHE A 99 18.39 -5.19 1.80
C PHE A 99 19.64 -6.03 1.59
N GLU A 100 19.45 -7.34 1.65
CA GLU A 100 20.39 -8.36 1.22
C GLU A 100 19.63 -9.42 0.43
N CYS A 101 20.00 -9.60 -0.83
CA CYS A 101 19.34 -10.52 -1.74
C CYS A 101 20.36 -11.50 -2.32
N TYR A 102 20.03 -12.79 -2.24
CA TYR A 102 20.69 -13.81 -3.03
C TYR A 102 19.96 -13.97 -4.36
N THR A 103 20.67 -13.80 -5.46
CA THR A 103 20.09 -13.90 -6.81
C THR A 103 20.41 -15.24 -7.46
N THR A 104 19.44 -15.78 -8.20
CA THR A 104 19.60 -17.05 -8.94
C THR A 104 20.31 -16.86 -10.29
N TYR A 105 20.30 -15.64 -10.83
CA TYR A 105 20.93 -15.24 -12.09
C TYR A 105 22.09 -14.26 -11.86
N GLU A 106 22.96 -14.06 -12.86
CA GLU A 106 23.98 -13.01 -12.81
C GLU A 106 23.31 -11.63 -12.91
N TRP A 107 23.26 -10.95 -11.77
CA TRP A 107 22.69 -9.61 -11.67
C TRP A 107 23.75 -8.51 -11.75
N ARG A 108 23.39 -7.40 -12.37
CA ARG A 108 24.20 -6.18 -12.50
C ARG A 108 24.04 -5.35 -11.24
N SER A 109 25.12 -5.17 -10.46
CA SER A 109 25.00 -5.07 -9.00
C SER A 109 25.81 -3.95 -8.33
N VAL A 110 26.68 -3.25 -9.05
CA VAL A 110 27.40 -2.08 -8.53
C VAL A 110 27.44 -1.09 -9.68
N GLY A 111 27.06 0.17 -9.41
CA GLY A 111 26.85 1.17 -10.45
C GLY A 111 25.54 1.02 -11.24
N TRP A 112 24.58 0.25 -10.70
CA TRP A 112 23.23 0.11 -11.25
C TRP A 112 22.22 0.63 -10.22
N ILE A 113 21.13 1.23 -10.68
CA ILE A 113 20.00 1.67 -9.84
C ILE A 113 18.75 0.98 -10.33
N GLY A 114 18.05 0.33 -9.41
CA GLY A 114 16.72 -0.22 -9.64
C GLY A 114 15.66 0.81 -9.27
N ARG A 115 14.64 0.98 -10.10
CA ARG A 115 13.46 1.79 -9.76
C ARG A 115 12.21 1.09 -10.28
N GLY A 116 11.16 1.07 -9.47
CA GLY A 116 9.91 0.42 -9.86
C GLY A 116 8.74 0.92 -9.03
N ASP A 117 7.57 0.84 -9.61
CA ASP A 117 6.31 1.13 -8.94
C ASP A 117 5.65 -0.18 -8.49
N VAL A 118 5.31 -0.29 -7.22
CA VAL A 118 4.76 -1.51 -6.64
C VAL A 118 3.42 -1.26 -5.99
N GLU A 119 2.45 -2.13 -6.30
CA GLU A 119 1.12 -2.08 -5.74
C GLU A 119 0.98 -3.15 -4.66
N PHE A 120 0.40 -2.76 -3.52
CA PHE A 120 0.12 -3.66 -2.41
C PHE A 120 -1.38 -3.76 -2.18
N ASP A 121 -1.86 -4.99 -1.99
CA ASP A 121 -3.26 -5.31 -1.70
C ASP A 121 -3.71 -4.60 -0.42
N CYS A 122 -4.80 -3.85 -0.55
CA CYS A 122 -5.52 -3.16 0.53
C CYS A 122 -5.77 -3.99 1.78
N ARG A 123 -6.22 -5.22 1.62
CA ARG A 123 -6.86 -6.02 2.68
C ARG A 123 -5.85 -6.75 3.52
N ASN A 124 -4.72 -7.15 2.94
CA ASN A 124 -3.73 -7.99 3.61
C ASN A 124 -2.29 -7.45 3.49
N GLY A 125 -2.10 -6.32 2.82
CA GLY A 125 -0.80 -5.68 2.63
C GLY A 125 0.19 -6.51 1.81
N ARG A 126 -0.26 -7.58 1.13
CA ARG A 126 0.60 -8.39 0.26
C ARG A 126 0.92 -7.63 -1.01
N LEU A 127 2.01 -7.99 -1.66
CA LEU A 127 2.28 -7.51 -3.00
C LEU A 127 1.14 -7.94 -3.94
N HIS A 128 0.53 -6.97 -4.63
CA HIS A 128 -0.50 -7.19 -5.63
C HIS A 128 0.11 -7.23 -7.04
N HIS A 129 0.85 -6.18 -7.40
CA HIS A 129 1.42 -6.04 -8.74
C HIS A 129 2.72 -5.22 -8.74
N CYS A 130 3.52 -5.38 -9.79
CA CYS A 130 4.74 -4.61 -10.02
C CYS A 130 4.72 -4.00 -11.41
N TYR A 131 4.83 -2.67 -11.44
CA TYR A 131 4.81 -1.85 -12.63
C TYR A 131 6.19 -1.25 -12.85
N SER A 132 6.66 -1.28 -14.10
CA SER A 132 7.84 -0.50 -14.53
C SER A 132 9.09 -0.71 -13.68
N CYS A 133 9.30 -1.92 -13.14
CA CYS A 133 10.52 -2.27 -12.41
C CYS A 133 11.68 -2.38 -13.41
N GLN A 134 12.51 -1.35 -13.46
CA GLN A 134 13.60 -1.22 -14.41
C GLN A 134 14.92 -1.00 -13.69
N TRP A 135 16.00 -1.42 -14.36
CA TRP A 135 17.35 -1.26 -13.90
C TRP A 135 18.13 -0.44 -14.92
N GLY A 136 18.82 0.59 -14.46
CA GLY A 136 19.69 1.44 -15.27
C GLY A 136 21.07 1.58 -14.66
N SER A 137 22.05 2.02 -15.44
CA SER A 137 23.32 2.49 -14.89
C SER A 137 23.09 3.73 -14.01
N ALA A 138 23.82 3.81 -12.90
CA ALA A 138 23.83 4.96 -11.99
C ALA A 138 24.39 6.21 -12.63
#